data_AF-A0A511NIS4-F1
#
_entry.id   AF-A0A511NIS4-F1
#
_cell.length_a   1.000
_cell.length_b   1.000
_cell.length_c   1.000
_cell.angle_alpha   90.00
_cell.angle_beta   90.00
_cell.angle_gamma   90.00
#
_symmetry.space_group_name_H-M   'P 1'
#
loop_
_entity.id
_entity.type
_entity.pdbx_description
1 polymer ?
#
loop_
_entity_poly.entity_id
_entity_poly.type
_entity_poly.pdbx_seq_one_letter_code
_entity_poly.pdbx_strand_id
1 'polypeptide(L)'
;MKQILFITLCLFSKSAAFAQVGINTSLPLASLQIDAKNSINPESGVGLGVPVIDQFPKENPTKDQHGMLIYLRNTQDTNAEGYYYWDGFENHWEYIVDFKSMGLDTSKTIVSGTQFTPNNMGGVPGVDSRIVPFSSINSLDPSFILSSGGLKVGKTSIYYLSFSGGVSKSADNFVYSYKTEILINGISNSNLTSTNSAPGGAQNGRSATFYIASIISLQKDDVITIKTTKTAGQSSIISVDTPYTLTLINMN
;
A
#
# COMPACT_ATOMS: atom_id res chain seq x y z
N MET A 1 70.37 -12.81 -22.05
CA MET A 1 69.23 -13.64 -21.60
C MET A 1 68.54 -13.09 -20.35
N LYS A 2 69.26 -12.77 -19.25
CA LYS A 2 68.64 -12.22 -18.02
C LYS A 2 67.84 -10.91 -18.23
N GLN A 3 68.33 -9.98 -19.06
CA GLN A 3 67.64 -8.71 -19.33
C GLN A 3 66.37 -8.89 -20.19
N ILE A 4 66.40 -9.80 -21.17
CA ILE A 4 65.23 -10.13 -21.99
C ILE A 4 64.14 -10.78 -21.12
N LEU A 5 64.51 -11.70 -20.22
CA LEU A 5 63.56 -12.33 -19.29
C LEU A 5 62.87 -11.32 -18.37
N PHE A 6 63.62 -10.34 -17.87
CA PHE A 6 63.10 -9.28 -17.00
C PHE A 6 62.12 -8.35 -17.74
N ILE A 7 62.44 -7.98 -18.98
CA ILE A 7 61.57 -7.17 -19.84
C ILE A 7 60.28 -7.93 -20.16
N THR A 8 60.35 -9.23 -20.47
CA THR A 8 59.16 -10.06 -20.69
C THR A 8 58.30 -10.13 -19.43
N LEU A 9 58.90 -10.31 -18.25
CA LEU A 9 58.20 -10.34 -16.96
C LEU A 9 57.47 -9.02 -16.66
N CYS A 10 58.10 -7.86 -16.93
CA CYS A 10 57.48 -6.54 -16.77
C CYS A 10 56.39 -6.22 -17.81
N LEU A 11 56.43 -6.85 -18.98
CA LEU A 11 55.39 -6.71 -20.00
C LEU A 11 54.14 -7.56 -19.68
N PHE A 12 54.31 -8.70 -19.01
CA PHE A 12 53.21 -9.55 -18.53
C PHE A 12 52.54 -9.04 -17.24
N SER A 13 53.18 -8.16 -16.45
CA SER A 13 52.57 -7.61 -15.24
C SER A 13 51.50 -6.55 -15.50
N LYS A 14 51.31 -6.10 -16.74
CA LYS A 14 50.31 -5.06 -17.09
C LYS A 14 48.93 -5.61 -17.43
N SER A 15 48.74 -6.92 -17.56
CA SER A 15 47.57 -7.49 -18.25
C SER A 15 46.40 -7.96 -17.38
N ALA A 16 46.35 -7.69 -16.06
CA ALA A 16 45.19 -8.13 -15.26
C ALA A 16 44.90 -7.36 -13.96
N ALA A 17 45.22 -6.07 -13.88
CA ALA A 17 44.73 -5.26 -12.76
C ALA A 17 43.33 -4.73 -13.10
N PHE A 18 42.29 -5.43 -12.66
CA PHE A 18 40.94 -4.91 -12.73
C PHE A 18 40.77 -3.78 -11.70
N ALA A 19 40.38 -2.59 -12.16
CA ALA A 19 40.20 -1.41 -11.31
C ALA A 19 38.79 -1.33 -10.69
N GLN A 20 38.16 -2.47 -10.42
CA GLN A 20 36.85 -2.50 -9.74
C GLN A 20 37.04 -2.30 -8.24
N VAL A 21 36.23 -1.41 -7.67
CA VAL A 21 36.19 -1.17 -6.23
C VAL A 21 34.99 -1.92 -5.66
N GLY A 22 35.25 -2.95 -4.87
CA GLY A 22 34.25 -3.65 -4.07
C GLY A 22 34.26 -3.16 -2.63
N ILE A 23 33.11 -2.74 -2.11
CA ILE A 23 32.89 -2.52 -0.68
C ILE A 23 31.97 -3.63 -0.18
N ASN A 24 32.40 -4.37 0.84
CA ASN A 24 31.74 -5.57 1.36
C ASN A 24 31.49 -6.70 0.34
N THR A 25 32.23 -6.71 -0.78
CA THR A 25 32.15 -7.75 -1.80
C THR A 25 33.54 -8.10 -2.32
N SER A 26 33.81 -9.39 -2.52
CA SER A 26 35.10 -9.87 -3.05
C SER A 26 35.08 -10.07 -4.57
N LEU A 27 33.91 -9.97 -5.20
CA LEU A 27 33.70 -10.21 -6.63
C LEU A 27 32.84 -9.09 -7.23
N PRO A 28 33.35 -7.84 -7.27
CA PRO A 28 32.59 -6.72 -7.84
C PRO A 28 32.33 -6.96 -9.34
N LEU A 29 31.06 -6.87 -9.73
CA LEU A 29 30.59 -6.99 -11.12
C LEU A 29 30.43 -5.64 -11.82
N ALA A 30 30.68 -4.54 -11.10
CA ALA A 30 30.70 -3.17 -11.60
C ALA A 30 32.01 -2.47 -11.20
N SER A 31 32.34 -1.36 -11.87
CA SER A 31 33.52 -0.55 -11.53
C SER A 31 33.52 -0.07 -10.08
N LEU A 32 32.33 0.14 -9.51
CA LEU A 32 32.10 0.30 -8.08
C LEU A 32 30.89 -0.55 -7.71
N GLN A 33 31.05 -1.49 -6.79
CA GLN A 33 29.97 -2.26 -6.19
C GLN A 33 30.03 -2.12 -4.67
N ILE A 34 28.91 -1.74 -4.08
CA ILE A 34 28.75 -1.58 -2.63
C ILE A 34 27.65 -2.55 -2.20
N ASP A 35 28.03 -3.67 -1.61
CA ASP A 35 27.08 -4.64 -1.07
C ASP A 35 26.73 -4.29 0.38
N ALA A 36 25.50 -4.58 0.79
CA ALA A 36 25.14 -4.56 2.20
C ALA A 36 25.93 -5.65 2.92
N LYS A 37 26.50 -5.32 4.09
CA LYS A 37 27.21 -6.31 4.90
C LYS A 37 26.24 -7.33 5.52
N ASN A 38 25.00 -6.93 5.79
CA ASN A 38 23.90 -7.84 6.11
C ASN A 38 22.68 -7.53 5.24
N SER A 39 22.32 -8.44 4.33
CA SER A 39 21.19 -8.26 3.41
C SER A 39 19.81 -8.46 4.04
N ILE A 40 19.74 -9.03 5.26
CA ILE A 40 18.48 -9.28 5.98
C ILE A 40 18.19 -8.15 6.97
N ASN A 41 19.23 -7.64 7.65
CA ASN A 41 19.15 -6.53 8.59
C ASN A 41 20.32 -5.57 8.37
N PRO A 42 20.23 -4.67 7.37
CA PRO A 42 21.34 -3.81 6.98
C PRO A 42 21.71 -2.82 8.10
N GLU A 43 23.01 -2.50 8.19
CA GLU A 43 23.50 -1.52 9.14
C GLU A 43 23.00 -0.11 8.79
N SER A 44 22.78 0.73 9.81
CA SER A 44 22.23 2.10 9.62
C SER A 44 23.11 3.05 8.79
N GLY A 45 24.37 2.69 8.55
CA GLY A 45 25.32 3.45 7.72
C GLY A 45 25.58 2.86 6.34
N VAL A 46 24.88 1.79 5.94
CA VAL A 46 24.99 1.21 4.60
C VAL A 46 24.29 2.12 3.58
N GLY A 47 24.98 2.46 2.50
CA GLY A 47 24.44 3.25 1.40
C GLY A 47 25.51 3.99 0.60
N LEU A 48 25.06 4.81 -0.36
CA LEU A 48 25.89 5.75 -1.11
C LEU A 48 25.41 7.17 -0.80
N GLY A 49 26.27 7.97 -0.18
CA GLY A 49 26.04 9.40 -0.04
C GLY A 49 26.29 10.11 -1.38
N VAL A 50 25.43 11.07 -1.71
CA VAL A 50 25.61 12.01 -2.82
C VAL A 50 25.57 13.44 -2.27
N PRO A 51 26.08 14.45 -3.00
CA PRO A 51 25.90 15.83 -2.59
C PRO A 51 24.42 16.16 -2.39
N VAL A 52 24.10 16.67 -1.19
CA VAL A 52 22.78 17.19 -0.86
C VAL A 52 22.84 18.70 -1.04
N ILE A 53 21.98 19.25 -1.89
CA ILE A 53 21.91 20.69 -2.14
C ILE A 53 20.52 21.22 -1.82
N ASP A 54 20.44 22.46 -1.33
CA ASP A 54 19.16 23.10 -1.01
C ASP A 54 18.58 23.93 -2.19
N GLN A 55 19.39 24.14 -3.23
CA GLN A 55 19.04 24.84 -4.46
C GLN A 55 20.03 24.43 -5.57
N PHE A 56 19.59 24.45 -6.83
CA PHE A 56 20.50 24.21 -7.95
C PHE A 56 21.58 25.30 -8.04
N PRO A 57 22.77 24.97 -8.56
CA PRO A 57 23.80 25.96 -8.85
C PRO A 57 23.26 27.09 -9.75
N LYS A 58 23.68 28.34 -9.48
CA LYS A 58 23.31 29.49 -10.33
C LYS A 58 23.85 29.35 -11.76
N GLU A 59 25.03 28.74 -11.87
CA GLU A 59 25.65 28.38 -13.14
C GLU A 59 25.54 26.87 -13.33
N ASN A 60 24.92 26.47 -14.45
CA ASN A 60 24.72 25.06 -14.74
C ASN A 60 26.07 24.33 -14.98
N PRO A 61 26.18 23.04 -14.61
CA PRO A 61 27.33 22.22 -14.98
C PRO A 61 27.51 22.12 -16.50
N THR A 62 28.68 21.71 -16.96
CA THR A 62 28.94 21.55 -18.40
C THR A 62 28.64 20.11 -18.85
N LYS A 63 28.88 19.83 -20.14
CA LYS A 63 28.82 18.46 -20.69
C LYS A 63 29.76 17.48 -19.99
N ASP A 64 30.84 17.97 -19.38
CA ASP A 64 31.82 17.15 -18.69
C ASP A 64 31.27 16.55 -17.38
N GLN A 65 30.16 17.09 -16.86
CA GLN A 65 29.46 16.58 -15.68
C GLN A 65 28.21 15.76 -16.04
N HIS A 66 28.00 15.39 -17.30
CA HIS A 66 26.82 14.61 -17.70
C HIS A 66 26.73 13.31 -16.88
N GLY A 67 25.57 13.05 -16.26
CA GLY A 67 25.34 11.93 -15.35
C GLY A 67 25.73 12.18 -13.88
N MET A 68 26.14 13.41 -13.52
CA MET A 68 26.41 13.79 -12.12
C MET A 68 25.13 13.69 -11.29
N LEU A 69 25.17 12.95 -10.17
CA LEU A 69 24.04 12.69 -9.29
C LEU A 69 24.07 13.59 -8.05
N ILE A 70 22.92 14.11 -7.66
CA ILE A 70 22.71 14.88 -6.42
C ILE A 70 21.39 14.47 -5.75
N TYR A 71 21.18 14.94 -4.52
CA TYR A 71 19.87 14.99 -3.88
C TYR A 71 19.48 16.45 -3.65
N LEU A 72 18.38 16.90 -4.25
CA LEU A 72 17.81 18.22 -4.00
C LEU A 72 16.90 18.12 -2.78
N ARG A 73 17.26 18.82 -1.71
CA ARG A 73 16.49 18.97 -0.49
C ARG A 73 15.84 20.35 -0.53
N ASN A 74 14.61 20.51 -0.04
CA ASN A 74 13.93 21.81 0.11
C ASN A 74 13.30 22.42 -1.17
N THR A 75 11.97 22.58 -1.12
CA THR A 75 11.07 22.99 -2.22
C THR A 75 10.86 24.50 -2.25
N GLN A 76 11.89 25.27 -2.60
CA GLN A 76 11.66 26.64 -3.08
C GLN A 76 11.69 26.58 -4.61
N ASP A 77 10.53 26.81 -5.23
CA ASP A 77 10.29 26.88 -6.67
C ASP A 77 10.34 25.56 -7.47
N THR A 78 9.15 25.15 -7.91
CA THR A 78 8.79 24.24 -9.03
C THR A 78 9.36 22.82 -9.10
N ASN A 79 10.34 22.45 -8.29
CA ASN A 79 11.02 21.16 -8.35
C ASN A 79 10.70 20.28 -7.13
N ALA A 80 10.56 18.97 -7.35
CA ALA A 80 10.33 18.00 -6.29
C ALA A 80 11.62 17.74 -5.49
N GLU A 81 11.50 17.47 -4.20
CA GLU A 81 12.61 16.93 -3.42
C GLU A 81 12.95 15.52 -3.91
N GLY A 82 14.24 15.21 -4.06
CA GLY A 82 14.70 13.86 -4.42
C GLY A 82 15.99 13.83 -5.23
N TYR A 83 16.23 12.70 -5.91
CA TYR A 83 17.45 12.49 -6.69
C TYR A 83 17.34 13.10 -8.07
N TYR A 84 18.37 13.84 -8.47
CA TYR A 84 18.51 14.42 -9.80
C TYR A 84 19.84 14.03 -10.42
N TYR A 85 19.86 13.80 -11.73
CA TYR A 85 21.10 13.74 -12.49
C TYR A 85 21.22 14.92 -13.46
N TRP A 86 22.45 15.37 -13.72
CA TRP A 86 22.71 16.41 -14.69
C TRP A 86 22.66 15.83 -16.12
N ASP A 87 21.71 16.29 -16.93
CA ASP A 87 21.74 16.02 -18.36
C ASP A 87 22.50 17.14 -19.09
N GLY A 88 23.81 16.93 -19.28
CA GLY A 88 24.64 17.84 -20.06
C GLY A 88 24.30 17.97 -21.55
N PHE A 89 23.51 17.07 -22.14
CA PHE A 89 23.06 17.21 -23.54
C PHE A 89 21.85 18.14 -23.62
N GLU A 90 20.87 17.94 -22.75
CA GLU A 90 19.65 18.74 -22.66
C GLU A 90 19.80 19.98 -21.76
N ASN A 91 20.97 20.16 -21.14
CA ASN A 91 21.38 21.29 -20.32
C ASN A 91 20.42 21.61 -19.15
N HIS A 92 19.95 20.58 -18.45
CA HIS A 92 19.13 20.74 -17.25
C HIS A 92 19.27 19.55 -16.29
N TRP A 93 18.76 19.73 -15.07
CA TRP A 93 18.68 18.67 -14.08
C TRP A 93 17.44 17.83 -14.28
N GLU A 94 17.62 16.51 -14.40
CA GLU A 94 16.55 15.55 -14.63
C GLU A 94 16.21 14.79 -13.34
N TYR A 95 14.92 14.74 -13.02
CA TYR A 95 14.43 14.08 -11.82
C TYR A 95 14.38 12.57 -12.01
N ILE A 96 14.98 11.81 -11.10
CA ILE A 96 14.92 10.34 -11.13
C ILE A 96 13.59 9.90 -10.52
N VAL A 97 12.66 9.50 -11.39
CA VAL A 97 11.38 8.94 -10.98
C VAL A 97 11.52 7.44 -10.70
N ASP A 98 10.98 6.98 -9.57
CA ASP A 98 10.81 5.55 -9.31
C ASP A 98 9.59 5.02 -10.07
N PHE A 99 9.83 4.40 -11.22
CA PHE A 99 8.79 3.76 -12.03
C PHE A 99 8.04 2.64 -11.29
N LYS A 100 8.63 1.99 -10.27
CA LYS A 100 7.90 1.00 -9.45
C LYS A 100 6.83 1.67 -8.58
N SER A 101 7.07 2.91 -8.18
CA SER A 101 6.13 3.71 -7.39
C SER A 101 5.10 4.45 -8.25
N MET A 102 5.35 4.67 -9.55
CA MET A 102 4.39 5.34 -10.45
C MET A 102 3.08 4.56 -10.67
N GLY A 103 3.10 3.23 -10.57
CA GLY A 103 1.89 2.40 -10.65
C GLY A 103 1.18 2.20 -9.32
N LEU A 104 1.77 2.71 -8.23
CA LEU A 104 1.28 2.53 -6.87
C LEU A 104 0.37 3.70 -6.47
N ASP A 105 -0.89 3.38 -6.19
CA ASP A 105 -1.87 4.36 -5.74
C ASP A 105 -1.77 4.56 -4.22
N THR A 106 -0.97 5.54 -3.79
CA THR A 106 -0.75 5.87 -2.37
C THR A 106 -1.97 6.48 -1.69
N SER A 107 -2.98 6.88 -2.46
CA SER A 107 -4.24 7.41 -1.94
C SER A 107 -5.21 6.30 -1.50
N LYS A 108 -4.96 5.06 -1.93
CA LYS A 108 -5.91 3.94 -1.79
C LYS A 108 -5.57 3.02 -0.62
N THR A 109 -6.58 2.75 0.20
CA THR A 109 -6.56 1.75 1.27
C THR A 109 -7.72 0.78 1.07
N ILE A 110 -7.44 -0.51 1.00
CA ILE A 110 -8.44 -1.57 0.89
C ILE A 110 -8.34 -2.46 2.12
N VAL A 111 -9.46 -2.69 2.80
CA VAL A 111 -9.56 -3.67 3.89
C VAL A 111 -10.65 -4.68 3.60
N SER A 112 -10.46 -5.90 4.10
CA SER A 112 -11.48 -6.94 3.94
C SER A 112 -11.60 -7.87 5.15
N GLY A 113 -12.80 -8.43 5.31
CA GLY A 113 -13.16 -9.40 6.33
C GLY A 113 -14.10 -10.46 5.77
N THR A 114 -14.02 -11.69 6.28
CA THR A 114 -14.66 -12.87 5.67
C THR A 114 -15.59 -13.65 6.59
N GLN A 115 -15.75 -13.23 7.83
CA GLN A 115 -16.53 -13.97 8.84
C GLN A 115 -17.22 -13.01 9.80
N PHE A 116 -18.33 -13.45 10.37
CA PHE A 116 -18.97 -12.73 11.48
C PHE A 116 -18.26 -13.00 12.80
N THR A 117 -18.28 -12.02 13.71
CA THR A 117 -17.88 -12.19 15.11
C THR A 117 -19.06 -11.92 16.05
N PRO A 118 -19.24 -12.70 17.13
CA PRO A 118 -18.43 -13.86 17.54
C PRO A 118 -18.75 -15.16 16.78
N ASN A 119 -19.88 -15.22 16.08
CA ASN A 119 -20.36 -16.39 15.35
C ASN A 119 -21.36 -15.98 14.27
N ASN A 120 -21.82 -16.94 13.46
CA ASN A 120 -22.88 -16.73 12.48
C ASN A 120 -24.18 -16.18 13.08
N MET A 121 -24.96 -15.47 12.27
CA MET A 121 -26.30 -15.01 12.64
C MET A 121 -27.29 -16.18 12.65
N GLY A 122 -28.30 -16.09 13.50
CA GLY A 122 -29.30 -17.14 13.74
C GLY A 122 -30.49 -16.71 14.60
N GLY A 123 -30.37 -15.60 15.33
CA GLY A 123 -31.35 -15.11 16.30
C GLY A 123 -32.58 -14.44 15.68
N VAL A 124 -33.31 -13.68 16.49
CA VAL A 124 -34.58 -13.04 16.08
C VAL A 124 -34.32 -11.80 15.20
N PRO A 125 -35.12 -11.56 14.14
CA PRO A 125 -35.03 -10.33 13.35
C PRO A 125 -35.14 -9.05 14.19
N GLY A 126 -34.47 -7.99 13.75
CA GLY A 126 -34.42 -6.67 14.40
C GLY A 126 -33.41 -6.56 15.55
N VAL A 127 -32.98 -7.70 16.13
CA VAL A 127 -32.06 -7.74 17.27
C VAL A 127 -30.76 -8.48 16.93
N ASP A 128 -30.80 -9.43 15.99
CA ASP A 128 -29.63 -10.24 15.62
C ASP A 128 -28.69 -9.47 14.68
N SER A 129 -27.64 -8.89 15.26
CA SER A 129 -26.58 -8.15 14.56
C SER A 129 -25.21 -8.80 14.76
N ARG A 130 -24.34 -8.72 13.74
CA ARG A 130 -22.94 -9.14 13.82
C ARG A 130 -22.02 -8.09 13.23
N ILE A 131 -20.82 -8.00 13.80
CA ILE A 131 -19.71 -7.27 13.20
C ILE A 131 -18.96 -8.21 12.24
N VAL A 132 -18.45 -7.66 11.15
CA VAL A 132 -17.47 -8.34 10.30
C VAL A 132 -16.11 -7.71 10.56
N PRO A 133 -15.22 -8.34 11.35
CA PRO A 133 -13.89 -7.81 11.60
C PRO A 133 -13.07 -7.85 10.31
N PHE A 134 -12.37 -6.76 10.02
CA PHE A 134 -11.35 -6.75 8.98
C PHE A 134 -10.13 -7.56 9.44
N SER A 135 -9.67 -8.46 8.57
CA SER A 135 -8.53 -9.35 8.82
C SER A 135 -7.37 -9.11 7.84
N SER A 136 -7.60 -8.37 6.76
CA SER A 136 -6.60 -8.02 5.77
C SER A 136 -6.67 -6.54 5.41
N ILE A 137 -5.50 -5.95 5.19
CA ILE A 137 -5.33 -4.57 4.73
C ILE A 137 -4.31 -4.55 3.59
N ASN A 138 -4.64 -3.83 2.53
CA ASN A 138 -3.74 -3.44 1.45
C ASN A 138 -3.74 -1.91 1.40
N SER A 139 -2.70 -1.32 1.97
CA SER A 139 -2.45 0.11 1.96
C SER A 139 -0.96 0.35 1.84
N LEU A 140 -0.61 1.35 1.04
CA LEU A 140 0.77 1.85 0.96
C LEU A 140 1.03 2.93 2.00
N ASP A 141 -0.01 3.42 2.66
CA ASP A 141 0.09 4.37 3.75
C ASP A 141 0.10 3.62 5.09
N PRO A 142 1.26 3.50 5.76
CA PRO A 142 1.39 2.72 6.98
C PRO A 142 0.64 3.32 8.18
N SER A 143 0.09 4.54 8.04
CA SER A 143 -0.73 5.15 9.09
C SER A 143 -2.12 4.49 9.24
N PHE A 144 -2.60 3.79 8.20
CA PHE A 144 -3.82 2.99 8.28
C PHE A 144 -3.51 1.63 8.88
N ILE A 145 -4.18 1.30 9.99
CA ILE A 145 -3.95 0.05 10.71
C ILE A 145 -5.25 -0.65 11.05
N LEU A 146 -5.22 -1.97 11.13
CA LEU A 146 -6.31 -2.75 11.69
C LEU A 146 -6.19 -2.74 13.22
N SER A 147 -7.30 -2.47 13.90
CA SER A 147 -7.38 -2.49 15.37
C SER A 147 -8.72 -3.04 15.82
N SER A 148 -8.69 -4.12 16.62
CA SER A 148 -9.89 -4.76 17.17
C SER A 148 -10.97 -5.11 16.13
N GLY A 149 -10.55 -5.49 14.91
CA GLY A 149 -11.45 -5.80 13.80
C GLY A 149 -12.00 -4.58 13.03
N GLY A 150 -11.65 -3.36 13.43
CA GLY A 150 -11.94 -2.13 12.68
C GLY A 150 -10.72 -1.63 11.90
N LEU A 151 -10.97 -0.76 10.93
CA LEU A 151 -9.94 0.03 10.23
C LEU A 151 -9.78 1.36 10.96
N LYS A 152 -8.59 1.61 11.50
CA LYS A 152 -8.23 2.90 12.07
C LYS A 152 -7.68 3.82 10.97
N VAL A 153 -8.32 4.97 10.81
CA VAL A 153 -7.99 5.97 9.77
C VAL A 153 -6.66 6.64 10.10
N GLY A 154 -5.74 6.65 9.14
CA GLY A 154 -4.39 7.16 9.35
C GLY A 154 -4.23 8.68 9.23
N LYS A 155 -5.10 9.33 8.45
CA LYS A 155 -5.01 10.77 8.12
C LYS A 155 -6.39 11.44 8.13
N THR A 156 -6.43 12.70 8.57
CA THR A 156 -7.64 13.53 8.43
C THR A 156 -7.75 13.98 6.97
N SER A 157 -8.83 13.62 6.29
CA SER A 157 -9.09 14.04 4.91
C SER A 157 -10.55 13.82 4.49
N ILE A 158 -10.84 14.10 3.22
CA ILE A 158 -12.05 13.67 2.53
C ILE A 158 -11.70 12.40 1.74
N TYR A 159 -12.53 11.38 1.91
CA TYR A 159 -12.35 10.07 1.27
C TYR A 159 -13.54 9.76 0.38
N TYR A 160 -13.27 9.22 -0.80
CA TYR A 160 -14.25 8.39 -1.51
C TYR A 160 -14.22 7.02 -0.87
N LEU A 161 -15.33 6.67 -0.24
CA LEU A 161 -15.55 5.40 0.42
C LEU A 161 -16.44 4.55 -0.45
N SER A 162 -16.02 3.31 -0.71
CA SER A 162 -16.87 2.29 -1.34
C SER A 162 -16.76 0.98 -0.59
N PHE A 163 -17.88 0.27 -0.48
CA PHE A 163 -18.00 -0.97 0.25
C PHE A 163 -18.85 -1.96 -0.53
N SER A 164 -18.44 -3.22 -0.52
CA SER A 164 -19.24 -4.35 -0.98
C SER A 164 -19.11 -5.54 -0.02
N GLY A 165 -20.14 -6.35 0.08
CA GLY A 165 -20.14 -7.57 0.88
C GLY A 165 -21.44 -8.32 0.71
N GLY A 166 -21.54 -9.53 1.25
CA GLY A 166 -22.73 -10.34 1.08
C GLY A 166 -22.90 -11.40 2.14
N VAL A 167 -24.14 -11.79 2.36
CA VAL A 167 -24.52 -12.87 3.28
C VAL A 167 -25.24 -13.96 2.53
N SER A 168 -25.10 -15.20 3.01
CA SER A 168 -25.86 -16.35 2.55
C SER A 168 -26.60 -16.99 3.71
N LYS A 169 -27.75 -17.57 3.41
CA LYS A 169 -28.59 -18.30 4.38
C LYS A 169 -28.71 -19.77 4.02
N SER A 170 -28.98 -20.60 5.02
CA SER A 170 -29.44 -21.97 4.82
C SER A 170 -30.78 -22.04 4.08
N ALA A 171 -31.08 -23.24 3.53
CA ALA A 171 -32.31 -23.56 2.83
C ALA A 171 -33.53 -23.23 3.70
N ASP A 172 -34.38 -22.35 3.19
CA ASP A 172 -35.57 -21.85 3.89
C ASP A 172 -36.45 -21.13 2.85
N ASN A 173 -37.76 -21.40 2.85
CA ASN A 173 -38.74 -20.81 1.94
C ASN A 173 -39.11 -19.35 2.26
N PHE A 174 -38.76 -18.84 3.43
CA PHE A 174 -38.96 -17.44 3.80
C PHE A 174 -37.91 -16.53 3.17
N VAL A 175 -38.34 -15.31 2.85
CA VAL A 175 -37.45 -14.21 2.46
C VAL A 175 -36.83 -13.61 3.71
N TYR A 176 -35.52 -13.35 3.67
CA TYR A 176 -34.79 -12.77 4.78
C TYR A 176 -34.29 -11.41 4.34
N SER A 177 -34.53 -10.39 5.16
CA SER A 177 -34.06 -9.03 4.89
C SER A 177 -32.95 -8.66 5.87
N TYR A 178 -32.01 -7.87 5.37
CA TYR A 178 -30.82 -7.47 6.11
C TYR A 178 -30.56 -5.98 5.94
N LYS A 179 -29.92 -5.41 6.94
CA LYS A 179 -29.38 -4.06 6.94
C LYS A 179 -27.89 -4.15 7.26
N THR A 180 -27.05 -3.66 6.35
CA THR A 180 -25.60 -3.52 6.57
C THR A 180 -25.26 -2.05 6.73
N GLU A 181 -24.50 -1.74 7.76
CA GLU A 181 -24.15 -0.39 8.19
C GLU A 181 -22.62 -0.28 8.30
N ILE A 182 -22.07 0.81 7.81
CA ILE A 182 -20.71 1.23 8.12
C ILE A 182 -20.80 2.18 9.31
N LEU A 183 -20.09 1.86 10.38
CA LEU A 183 -20.06 2.64 11.60
C LEU A 183 -18.73 3.37 11.70
N ILE A 184 -18.79 4.66 11.99
CA ILE A 184 -17.62 5.47 12.31
C ILE A 184 -17.63 5.67 13.82
N ASN A 185 -16.57 5.22 14.51
CA ASN A 185 -16.47 5.22 15.97
C ASN A 185 -17.66 4.54 16.66
N GLY A 186 -18.18 3.48 16.05
CA GLY A 186 -19.34 2.74 16.55
C GLY A 186 -20.70 3.43 16.32
N ILE A 187 -20.74 4.57 15.65
CA ILE A 187 -21.97 5.32 15.36
C ILE A 187 -22.48 4.97 13.95
N SER A 188 -23.74 4.55 13.87
CA SER A 188 -24.43 4.31 12.59
C SER A 188 -24.72 5.62 11.85
N ASN A 189 -24.68 5.59 10.51
CA ASN A 189 -25.07 6.70 9.64
C ASN A 189 -26.02 6.20 8.54
N SER A 190 -27.16 6.86 8.35
CA SER A 190 -28.16 6.49 7.34
C SER A 190 -27.61 6.53 5.92
N ASN A 191 -26.67 7.44 5.64
CA ASN A 191 -26.01 7.54 4.33
C ASN A 191 -24.96 6.45 4.10
N LEU A 192 -24.58 5.73 5.15
CA LEU A 192 -23.66 4.60 5.11
C LEU A 192 -24.38 3.28 5.45
N THR A 193 -25.59 3.13 4.92
CA THR A 193 -26.45 1.97 5.15
C THR A 193 -26.94 1.40 3.82
N SER A 194 -26.95 0.07 3.72
CA SER A 194 -27.52 -0.67 2.59
C SER A 194 -28.45 -1.75 3.11
N THR A 195 -29.62 -1.90 2.48
CA THR A 195 -30.58 -2.95 2.80
C THR A 195 -30.80 -3.82 1.58
N ASN A 196 -30.81 -5.13 1.78
CA ASN A 196 -31.12 -6.09 0.72
C ASN A 196 -31.72 -7.35 1.31
N SER A 197 -32.30 -8.22 0.48
CA SER A 197 -32.97 -9.43 0.90
C SER A 197 -32.47 -10.65 0.15
N ALA A 198 -32.35 -11.78 0.86
CA ALA A 198 -32.10 -13.08 0.26
C ALA A 198 -33.44 -13.78 0.00
N PRO A 199 -33.68 -14.28 -1.22
CA PRO A 199 -34.93 -14.93 -1.57
C PRO A 199 -35.13 -16.25 -0.82
N GLY A 200 -36.39 -16.66 -0.68
CA GLY A 200 -36.74 -17.99 -0.20
C GLY A 200 -36.37 -19.09 -1.20
N GLY A 201 -36.15 -20.30 -0.71
CA GLY A 201 -35.97 -21.49 -1.54
C GLY A 201 -35.43 -22.70 -0.78
N ALA A 202 -35.64 -23.87 -1.38
CA ALA A 202 -35.31 -25.18 -0.82
C ALA A 202 -33.81 -25.55 -0.84
N GLN A 203 -32.92 -24.64 -1.26
CA GLN A 203 -31.48 -24.88 -1.40
C GLN A 203 -30.69 -23.89 -0.54
N ASN A 204 -29.54 -24.36 -0.03
CA ASN A 204 -28.59 -23.52 0.69
C ASN A 204 -27.96 -22.48 -0.24
N GLY A 205 -27.43 -21.40 0.35
CA GLY A 205 -26.63 -20.42 -0.39
C GLY A 205 -27.44 -19.33 -1.09
N ARG A 206 -28.74 -19.18 -0.75
CA ARG A 206 -29.48 -17.99 -1.16
C ARG A 206 -28.84 -16.78 -0.47
N SER A 207 -28.46 -15.78 -1.24
CA SER A 207 -27.65 -14.67 -0.75
C SER A 207 -28.26 -13.31 -1.00
N ALA A 208 -27.75 -12.33 -0.27
CA ALA A 208 -28.00 -10.91 -0.43
C ALA A 208 -26.66 -10.19 -0.46
N THR A 209 -26.48 -9.29 -1.41
CA THR A 209 -25.28 -8.45 -1.52
C THR A 209 -25.59 -7.01 -1.14
N PHE A 210 -24.60 -6.33 -0.59
CA PHE A 210 -24.70 -4.95 -0.13
C PHE A 210 -23.66 -4.12 -0.86
N TYR A 211 -24.04 -2.90 -1.20
CA TYR A 211 -23.15 -1.91 -1.77
C TYR A 211 -23.42 -0.56 -1.11
N ILE A 212 -22.36 0.13 -0.71
CA ILE A 212 -22.41 1.48 -0.13
C ILE A 212 -21.29 2.28 -0.78
N ALA A 213 -21.59 3.47 -1.27
CA ALA A 213 -20.57 4.41 -1.74
C ALA A 213 -20.92 5.82 -1.28
N SER A 214 -19.92 6.57 -0.83
CA SER A 214 -20.10 7.94 -0.33
C SER A 214 -18.79 8.72 -0.36
N ILE A 215 -18.90 10.05 -0.41
CA ILE A 215 -17.80 10.95 -0.11
C ILE A 215 -17.97 11.40 1.34
N ILE A 216 -16.97 11.17 2.18
CA ILE A 216 -17.05 11.43 3.62
C ILE A 216 -15.77 12.06 4.14
N SER A 217 -15.90 12.98 5.09
CA SER A 217 -14.76 13.47 5.88
C SER A 217 -14.50 12.51 7.03
N LEU A 218 -13.26 12.05 7.15
CA LEU A 218 -12.79 11.22 8.26
C LEU A 218 -11.65 11.95 8.96
N GLN A 219 -11.61 11.82 10.28
CA GLN A 219 -10.51 12.30 11.11
C GLN A 219 -9.48 11.20 11.30
N LYS A 220 -8.22 11.59 11.45
CA LYS A 220 -7.20 10.69 11.95
C LYS A 220 -7.69 10.03 13.24
N ASP A 221 -7.40 8.74 13.36
CA ASP A 221 -7.79 7.86 14.46
C ASP A 221 -9.27 7.45 14.53
N ASP A 222 -10.13 7.93 13.61
CA ASP A 222 -11.48 7.37 13.45
C ASP A 222 -11.41 5.86 13.18
N VAL A 223 -12.33 5.10 13.77
CA VAL A 223 -12.41 3.64 13.61
C VAL A 223 -13.64 3.27 12.81
N ILE A 224 -13.41 2.67 11.65
CA ILE A 224 -14.46 2.17 10.75
C ILE A 224 -14.71 0.69 11.04
N THR A 225 -15.97 0.33 11.26
CA THR A 225 -16.42 -1.05 11.41
C THR A 225 -17.65 -1.31 10.55
N ILE A 226 -17.92 -2.59 10.25
CA ILE A 226 -19.12 -2.99 9.50
C ILE A 226 -20.01 -3.85 10.38
N LYS A 227 -21.30 -3.53 10.42
CA LYS A 227 -22.33 -4.31 11.12
C LYS A 227 -23.40 -4.75 10.14
N THR A 228 -23.79 -6.01 10.17
CA THR A 228 -24.97 -6.50 9.48
C THR A 228 -26.00 -6.97 10.50
N THR A 229 -27.25 -6.59 10.28
CA THR A 229 -28.40 -6.92 11.11
C THR A 229 -29.44 -7.63 10.27
N LYS A 230 -29.94 -8.77 10.74
CA LYS A 230 -31.15 -9.37 10.16
C LYS A 230 -32.37 -8.55 10.57
N THR A 231 -33.12 -8.01 9.62
CA THR A 231 -34.30 -7.17 9.86
C THR A 231 -35.62 -7.89 9.63
N ALA A 232 -35.65 -8.95 8.82
CA ALA A 232 -36.80 -9.84 8.65
C ALA A 232 -36.35 -11.28 8.37
N GLY A 233 -37.20 -12.27 8.67
CA GLY A 233 -36.95 -13.70 8.42
C GLY A 233 -37.27 -14.56 9.65
N GLN A 234 -36.84 -15.82 9.62
CA GLN A 234 -36.98 -16.78 10.72
C GLN A 234 -35.60 -17.13 11.31
N SER A 235 -35.58 -18.02 12.30
CA SER A 235 -34.33 -18.57 12.86
C SER A 235 -33.66 -19.50 11.85
N SER A 236 -32.48 -19.12 11.36
CA SER A 236 -31.71 -19.87 10.35
C SER A 236 -30.27 -19.38 10.34
N ILE A 237 -29.33 -20.26 9.99
CA ILE A 237 -27.91 -19.93 9.99
C ILE A 237 -27.60 -19.01 8.80
N ILE A 238 -27.02 -17.85 9.12
CA ILE A 238 -26.59 -16.85 8.13
C ILE A 238 -25.10 -16.59 8.33
N SER A 239 -24.35 -16.74 7.24
CA SER A 239 -22.90 -16.53 7.20
C SER A 239 -22.56 -15.43 6.19
N VAL A 240 -21.32 -14.95 6.27
CA VAL A 240 -20.73 -14.15 5.20
C VAL A 240 -20.58 -15.04 3.96
N ASP A 241 -20.98 -14.52 2.79
CA ASP A 241 -20.92 -15.21 1.49
C ASP A 241 -19.76 -14.66 0.67
N THR A 242 -19.80 -13.36 0.38
CA THR A 242 -18.70 -12.64 -0.25
C THR A 242 -17.94 -11.80 0.78
N PRO A 243 -16.60 -11.67 0.67
CA PRO A 243 -15.81 -10.86 1.57
C PRO A 243 -16.34 -9.44 1.66
N TYR A 244 -16.49 -8.96 2.89
CA TYR A 244 -16.82 -7.57 3.18
C TYR A 244 -15.58 -6.74 2.91
N THR A 245 -15.61 -5.98 1.83
CA THR A 245 -14.47 -5.23 1.31
C THR A 245 -14.80 -3.75 1.35
N LEU A 246 -13.96 -2.97 2.03
CA LEU A 246 -14.05 -1.52 2.11
C LEU A 246 -12.83 -0.92 1.42
N THR A 247 -13.06 0.01 0.50
CA THR A 247 -12.02 0.80 -0.16
C THR A 247 -12.20 2.26 0.23
N LEU A 248 -11.12 2.87 0.73
CA LEU A 248 -10.99 4.30 0.92
C LEU A 248 -10.01 4.83 -0.12
N ILE A 249 -10.39 5.89 -0.83
CA ILE A 249 -9.52 6.65 -1.71
C ILE A 249 -9.44 8.06 -1.14
N ASN A 250 -8.26 8.46 -0.68
CA ASN A 250 -8.01 9.83 -0.24
C ASN A 250 -8.16 10.76 -1.46
N MET A 251 -9.00 11.78 -1.35
CA MET A 251 -9.28 12.70 -2.45
C MET A 251 -8.41 13.97 -2.42
N ASN A 252 -7.54 14.11 -1.42
CA ASN A 252 -6.60 15.23 -1.28
C ASN A 252 -5.15 14.74 -1.32
#